data_AF-A0A4V1QVY1-F1
#
_entry.id   AF-A0A4V1QVY1-F1
#
_cell.length_a   1.000
_cell.length_b   1.000
_cell.length_c   1.000
_cell.angle_alpha   90.00
_cell.angle_beta   90.00
_cell.angle_gamma   90.00
#
_symmetry.space_group_name_H-M   'P 1'
#
loop_
_entity.id
_entity.type
_entity.pdbx_description
1 polymer ?
#
loop_
_entity_poly.entity_id
_entity_poly.type
_entity_poly.pdbx_seq_one_letter_code
_entity_poly.pdbx_strand_id
1 'polypeptide(L)'
;MVTQGVLGITGYNLQMLTEALAAYNSFDADNDPHGERDFGDLKLWGTDLLWKIDYYDRDLKYGSDDPADPSRTARVLTVMTATEW
;
A
#
# COMPACT_ATOMS: atom_id res chain seq x y z
N MET A 1 3.52 -6.05 -3.21
CA MET A 1 3.54 -5.95 -4.67
C MET A 1 3.87 -4.52 -5.05
N VAL A 2 4.71 -4.32 -6.05
CA VAL A 2 5.02 -3.00 -6.62
C VAL A 2 4.64 -3.08 -8.11
N THR A 3 3.85 -2.14 -8.60
CA THR A 3 3.37 -2.16 -10.00
C THR A 3 4.48 -1.80 -10.98
N GLN A 4 4.23 -2.08 -12.27
CA GLN A 4 5.14 -1.69 -13.34
C GLN A 4 5.29 -0.16 -13.45
N GLY A 5 4.24 0.61 -13.15
CA GLY A 5 4.32 2.07 -13.12
C GLY A 5 5.39 2.56 -12.16
N VAL A 6 5.46 1.99 -10.94
CA VAL A 6 6.46 2.34 -9.94
C VAL A 6 7.86 1.87 -10.32
N LEU A 7 7.99 0.65 -10.84
CA LEU A 7 9.29 0.11 -11.28
C LEU A 7 9.87 0.88 -12.47
N GLY A 8 9.03 1.54 -13.27
CA GLY A 8 9.45 2.36 -14.40
C GLY A 8 9.93 3.77 -14.04
N ILE A 9 9.85 4.18 -12.77
CA ILE A 9 10.24 5.53 -12.35
C ILE A 9 11.76 5.69 -12.40
N THR A 10 12.23 6.76 -13.05
CA THR A 10 13.65 7.11 -13.06
C THR A 10 14.14 7.36 -11.63
N GLY A 11 15.18 6.61 -11.22
CA GLY A 11 15.74 6.74 -9.88
C GLY A 11 15.05 5.88 -8.80
N TYR A 12 14.12 5.00 -9.20
CA TYR A 12 13.51 4.02 -8.29
C TYR A 12 14.55 3.29 -7.42
N ASN A 13 14.25 3.20 -6.12
CA ASN A 13 15.09 2.55 -5.13
C ASN A 13 14.22 1.83 -4.08
N LEU A 14 14.32 0.49 -4.03
CA LEU A 14 13.51 -0.32 -3.14
C LEU A 14 13.75 -0.01 -1.65
N GLN A 15 15.00 0.28 -1.27
CA GLN A 15 15.33 0.60 0.12
C GLN A 15 14.65 1.90 0.56
N MET A 16 14.75 2.96 -0.25
CA MET A 16 14.10 4.25 0.02
C MET A 16 12.57 4.11 0.11
N LEU A 17 11.96 3.30 -0.76
CA LEU A 17 10.52 3.00 -0.68
C LEU A 17 10.17 2.28 0.61
N THR A 18 10.95 1.24 0.97
CA THR A 18 10.69 0.44 2.17
C THR A 18 10.84 1.27 3.44
N GLU A 19 11.86 2.13 3.50
CA GLU A 19 12.08 3.07 4.61
C GLU A 19 10.94 4.09 4.72
N ALA A 20 10.49 4.66 3.60
CA ALA A 20 9.36 5.59 3.58
C ALA A 20 8.05 4.94 4.05
N LEU A 21 7.75 3.73 3.59
CA LEU A 21 6.57 2.98 4.01
C LEU A 21 6.64 2.59 5.49
N ALA A 22 7.81 2.16 5.98
CA ALA A 22 8.00 1.81 7.39
C ALA A 22 7.88 3.04 8.32
N ALA A 23 8.22 4.23 7.84
CA ALA A 23 8.12 5.48 8.59
C ALA A 23 6.78 6.21 8.39
N TYR A 24 5.88 5.69 7.55
CA TYR A 24 4.64 6.37 7.19
C TYR A 24 3.74 6.62 8.40
N ASN A 25 3.33 7.87 8.60
CA ASN A 25 2.37 8.25 9.64
C ASN A 25 1.42 9.39 9.23
N SER A 26 1.38 9.75 7.94
CA SER A 26 0.60 10.88 7.39
C SER A 26 -0.84 10.48 7.09
N PHE A 27 -1.55 9.94 8.09
CA PHE A 27 -2.97 9.59 7.95
C PHE A 27 -3.85 10.82 8.18
N ASP A 28 -4.82 11.04 7.30
CA ASP A 28 -5.79 12.13 7.36
C ASP A 28 -7.20 11.69 6.91
N ALA A 29 -8.13 12.64 6.80
CA ALA A 29 -9.51 12.35 6.43
C ALA A 29 -9.68 11.91 4.96
N ASP A 30 -8.69 12.18 4.10
CA ASP A 30 -8.75 11.85 2.68
C ASP A 30 -8.23 10.42 2.44
N ASN A 31 -7.18 9.99 3.16
CA ASN A 31 -6.58 8.67 3.00
C ASN A 31 -6.97 7.64 4.07
N ASP A 32 -7.54 8.06 5.21
CA ASP A 32 -7.97 7.17 6.30
C ASP A 32 -9.31 7.59 6.93
N PRO A 33 -10.40 7.72 6.14
CA PRO A 33 -11.71 8.19 6.64
C PRO A 33 -12.34 7.27 7.69
N HIS A 34 -11.89 6.02 7.78
CA HIS A 34 -12.43 5.00 8.67
C HIS A 34 -11.44 4.57 9.77
N GLY A 35 -10.22 5.09 9.79
CA GLY A 35 -9.22 4.77 10.81
C GLY A 35 -8.58 3.38 10.66
N GLU A 36 -8.74 2.74 9.51
CA GLU A 36 -8.24 1.39 9.20
C GLU A 36 -6.74 1.39 8.91
N ARG A 37 -6.18 2.54 8.48
CA ARG A 37 -4.75 2.73 8.18
C ARG A 37 -4.21 1.74 7.15
N ASP A 38 -5.05 1.40 6.17
CA ASP A 38 -4.75 0.44 5.12
C ASP A 38 -4.55 1.10 3.75
N PHE A 39 -4.62 2.43 3.67
CA PHE A 39 -4.40 3.22 2.47
C PHE A 39 -3.56 4.46 2.80
N GLY A 40 -2.78 4.93 1.83
CA GLY A 40 -2.02 6.17 1.96
C GLY A 40 -1.33 6.61 0.67
N ASP A 41 -0.76 7.80 0.72
CA ASP A 41 -0.12 8.46 -0.42
C ASP A 41 1.26 8.99 -0.04
N LEU A 42 2.22 8.91 -0.95
CA LEU A 42 3.59 9.41 -0.70
C LEU A 42 4.21 9.92 -1.99
N LYS A 43 5.15 10.88 -1.86
CA LYS A 43 5.88 11.44 -3.00
C LYS A 43 7.34 11.00 -2.96
N LEU A 44 7.75 10.18 -3.92
CA LEU A 44 9.15 9.75 -4.10
C LEU A 44 9.57 9.92 -5.55
N TRP A 45 10.84 10.26 -5.77
CA TRP A 45 11.42 10.44 -7.12
C TRP A 45 10.60 11.39 -8.02
N GLY A 46 10.02 12.43 -7.41
CA GLY A 46 9.17 13.40 -8.11
C GLY A 46 7.81 12.87 -8.57
N THR A 47 7.42 11.65 -8.20
CA THR A 47 6.17 11.00 -8.59
C THR A 47 5.25 10.82 -7.38
N ASP A 48 3.96 11.06 -7.56
CA ASP A 48 2.95 10.78 -6.56
C ASP A 48 2.58 9.28 -6.60
N LEU A 49 2.72 8.62 -5.47
CA LEU A 49 2.50 7.19 -5.29
C LEU A 49 1.34 6.97 -4.32
N LEU A 50 0.61 5.89 -4.55
CA LEU A 50 -0.41 5.38 -3.63
C LEU A 50 0.03 4.01 -3.14
N TRP A 51 -0.30 3.69 -1.90
CA TRP A 51 -0.15 2.36 -1.35
C TRP A 51 -1.42 1.92 -0.64
N LYS A 52 -1.68 0.61 -0.65
CA LYS A 52 -2.79 0.03 0.09
C LYS A 52 -2.49 -1.38 0.60
N ILE A 53 -3.22 -1.81 1.62
CA ILE A 53 -3.18 -3.16 2.18
C ILE A 53 -4.52 -3.83 1.92
N ASP A 54 -4.54 -4.81 1.02
CA ASP A 54 -5.72 -5.63 0.78
C ASP A 54 -5.77 -6.82 1.74
N TYR A 55 -6.97 -7.14 2.24
CA TYR A 55 -7.23 -8.24 3.16
C TYR A 55 -7.86 -9.43 2.44
N TYR A 56 -7.07 -10.47 2.18
CA TYR A 56 -7.55 -11.70 1.54
C TYR A 56 -7.69 -12.84 2.55
N ASP A 57 -8.48 -13.85 2.19
CA ASP A 57 -8.41 -15.17 2.81
C ASP A 57 -6.99 -15.77 2.67
N ARG A 58 -6.71 -16.84 3.42
CA ARG A 58 -5.39 -17.49 3.42
C ARG A 58 -4.98 -18.07 2.07
N ASP A 59 -5.95 -18.34 1.19
CA ASP A 59 -5.73 -18.87 -0.15
C ASP A 59 -5.57 -17.76 -1.22
N LEU A 60 -5.62 -16.48 -0.81
CA LEU A 60 -5.52 -15.30 -1.69
C LEU A 60 -6.57 -15.26 -2.80
N LYS A 61 -7.77 -15.78 -2.55
CA LYS A 61 -8.82 -15.94 -3.56
C LYS A 61 -9.98 -14.97 -3.36
N TYR A 62 -10.34 -14.71 -2.11
CA TYR A 62 -11.45 -13.84 -1.73
C TYR A 62 -11.04 -12.88 -0.63
N GLY A 63 -11.90 -11.90 -0.31
CA GLY A 63 -11.71 -11.07 0.88
C GLY A 63 -11.82 -11.91 2.16
N SER A 64 -11.04 -11.56 3.19
CA SER A 64 -11.14 -12.23 4.48
C SER A 64 -12.45 -11.90 5.19
N ASP A 65 -13.10 -12.90 5.79
CA ASP A 65 -14.28 -12.71 6.64
C ASP A 65 -13.95 -12.02 7.98
N ASP A 66 -12.68 -12.05 8.39
CA ASP A 66 -12.20 -11.39 9.62
C ASP A 66 -10.82 -10.75 9.38
N PRO A 67 -10.78 -9.52 8.80
CA PRO A 67 -9.55 -8.79 8.50
C PRO A 67 -8.63 -8.53 9.71
N ALA A 68 -9.19 -8.54 10.93
CA ALA A 68 -8.47 -8.32 12.16
C ALA A 68 -7.69 -9.57 12.60
N ASP A 69 -8.17 -10.78 12.29
CA ASP A 69 -7.53 -12.05 12.65
C ASP A 69 -6.41 -12.44 11.65
N PRO A 70 -5.12 -12.37 12.06
CA PRO A 70 -4.00 -12.72 11.19
C PRO A 70 -3.89 -14.22 10.89
N SER A 71 -4.59 -15.08 11.64
CA SER A 71 -4.65 -16.52 11.35
C SER A 71 -5.59 -16.83 10.17
N ARG A 72 -6.56 -15.94 9.90
CA ARG A 72 -7.53 -16.06 8.81
C ARG A 72 -7.22 -15.14 7.62
N THR A 73 -6.47 -14.07 7.87
CA THR A 73 -6.21 -13.03 6.87
C THR A 73 -4.79 -13.08 6.33
N ALA A 74 -4.64 -12.91 5.03
CA ALA A 74 -3.41 -12.54 4.36
C ALA A 74 -3.48 -11.06 3.96
N ARG A 75 -2.49 -10.27 4.39
CA ARG A 75 -2.38 -8.84 4.08
C ARG A 75 -1.44 -8.65 2.91
N VAL A 76 -1.92 -8.01 1.84
CA VAL A 76 -1.14 -7.75 0.63
C VAL A 76 -0.94 -6.25 0.49
N LEU A 77 0.27 -5.79 0.74
CA LEU A 77 0.67 -4.41 0.44
C LEU A 77 0.87 -4.25 -1.06
N THR A 78 0.21 -3.28 -1.69
CA THR A 78 0.40 -2.86 -3.08
C THR A 78 0.87 -1.42 -3.11
N VAL A 79 1.90 -1.12 -3.91
CA VAL A 79 2.37 0.24 -4.19
C VAL A 79 2.25 0.50 -5.68
N MET A 80 1.63 1.62 -6.05
CA MET A 80 1.33 2.01 -7.43
C MET A 80 1.53 3.52 -7.64
N THR A 81 1.61 3.99 -8.88
CA THR A 81 1.55 5.44 -9.16
C THR A 81 0.12 5.94 -9.00
N ALA A 82 -0.06 7.21 -8.67
CA ALA A 82 -1.39 7.81 -8.55
C ALA A 82 -2.21 7.76 -9.86
N THR A 83 -1.56 7.58 -11.00
CA THR A 83 -2.21 7.45 -12.32
C THR A 83 -2.71 6.03 -12.62
N GLU A 84 -2.30 5.03 -11.83
CA GLU A 84 -2.76 3.64 -11.95
C GLU A 84 -4.05 3.37 -11.15
N TRP A 85 -4.50 4.37 -10.36
CA TRP A 85 -5.72 4.32 -9.57
C TRP A 85 -6.93 4.90 -10.33
#